data_AF-A0AA41AQB9-F1
#
_entry.id   AF-A0AA41AQB9-F1
#
_cell.length_a   1.000
_cell.length_b   1.000
_cell.length_c   1.000
_cell.angle_alpha   90.00
_cell.angle_beta   90.00
_cell.angle_gamma   90.00
#
_symmetry.space_group_name_H-M   'P 1'
#
loop_
_entity.id
_entity.type
_entity.pdbx_description
1 polymer ?
#
loop_
_entity_poly.entity_id
_entity_poly.type
_entity_poly.pdbx_seq_one_letter_code
_entity_poly.pdbx_strand_id
1 'polypeptide(L)'
;MKPGSHTWAVAWFAARAAAGRPLHLNGSRHQVRDFVHIDDTAEGTLRALTEPAAEGRTVNIGTGRPTTLRTVADLVSGHFPGTRVVETPMLPGGVARYVR
;
A
#
# COMPACT_ATOMS: atom_id res chain seq x y z
N MET A 1 3.55 3.94 -15.57
CA MET A 1 2.99 4.33 -14.25
C MET A 1 1.76 5.18 -14.53
N LYS A 2 0.56 4.83 -14.02
CA LYS A 2 -0.68 5.58 -14.32
C LYS A 2 -0.62 6.98 -13.68
N PRO A 3 -0.80 8.08 -14.42
CA PRO A 3 -0.84 9.43 -13.86
C PRO A 3 -1.92 9.54 -12.77
N GLY A 4 -1.58 10.12 -11.61
CA GLY A 4 -2.50 10.29 -10.47
C GLY A 4 -2.80 9.03 -9.65
N SER A 5 -2.20 7.88 -9.94
CA SER A 5 -2.36 6.66 -9.15
C SER A 5 -1.33 6.58 -8.03
N HIS A 6 -1.80 6.66 -6.78
CA HIS A 6 -0.98 6.48 -5.57
C HIS A 6 -1.03 5.05 -5.01
N THR A 7 -1.61 4.11 -5.75
CA THR A 7 -1.94 2.76 -5.28
C THR A 7 -0.73 1.83 -5.14
N TRP A 8 0.42 2.20 -5.72
CA TRP A 8 1.60 1.34 -5.87
C TRP A 8 2.73 1.70 -4.89
N ALA A 9 2.40 2.09 -3.66
CA ALA A 9 3.38 2.63 -2.72
C ALA A 9 4.55 1.67 -2.41
N VAL A 10 4.26 0.38 -2.21
CA VAL A 10 5.27 -0.65 -1.92
C VAL A 10 6.25 -0.78 -3.10
N ALA A 11 5.72 -1.04 -4.30
CA ALA A 11 6.54 -1.20 -5.52
C ALA A 11 7.32 0.08 -5.86
N TRP A 12 6.71 1.26 -5.68
CA TRP A 12 7.35 2.53 -5.95
C TRP A 12 8.50 2.82 -4.97
N PHE A 13 8.32 2.56 -3.67
CA PHE A 13 9.40 2.71 -2.70
C PHE A 13 10.53 1.72 -2.97
N ALA A 14 10.22 0.44 -3.20
CA ALA A 14 11.22 -0.58 -3.50
C ALA A 14 12.04 -0.20 -4.74
N ALA A 15 11.39 0.23 -5.83
CA ALA A 15 12.08 0.65 -7.05
C ALA A 15 13.00 1.87 -6.83
N ARG A 16 12.60 2.83 -5.99
CA ARG A 16 13.43 4.00 -5.67
C ARG A 16 14.60 3.65 -4.77
N ALA A 17 14.36 2.84 -3.74
CA ALA A 17 15.38 2.37 -2.82
C ALA A 17 16.46 1.57 -3.58
N ALA A 18 16.04 0.63 -4.44
CA ALA A 18 16.95 -0.12 -5.31
C ALA A 18 17.77 0.76 -6.25
N ALA A 19 17.25 1.92 -6.66
CA ALA A 19 17.95 2.90 -7.48
C ALA A 19 18.75 3.95 -6.66
N GLY A 20 18.89 3.79 -5.34
CA GLY A 20 19.56 4.76 -4.47
C GLY A 20 18.87 6.13 -4.38
N ARG A 21 17.58 6.20 -4.77
CA ARG A 21 16.79 7.44 -4.79
C ARG A 21 15.99 7.58 -3.48
N PRO A 22 15.82 8.81 -2.97
CA PRO A 22 15.09 9.02 -1.71
C PRO A 22 13.61 8.63 -1.83
N LEU A 23 13.03 8.08 -0.76
CA LEU A 23 11.59 7.83 -0.63
C LEU A 23 10.90 9.12 -0.18
N HIS A 24 9.95 9.63 -0.96
CA HIS A 24 9.19 10.82 -0.59
C HIS A 24 7.89 10.42 0.09
N LEU A 25 7.68 10.90 1.31
CA LEU A 25 6.46 10.68 2.08
C LEU A 25 5.61 11.96 2.12
N ASN A 26 4.56 12.00 1.30
CA ASN A 26 3.59 13.10 1.31
C ASN A 26 2.59 12.92 2.45
N GLY A 27 2.63 13.75 3.50
CA GLY A 27 1.66 13.66 4.60
C GLY A 27 1.65 12.28 5.30
N SER A 28 2.86 11.76 5.58
CA SER A 28 3.16 10.37 5.98
C SER A 28 2.32 9.80 7.12
N ARG A 29 1.93 10.63 8.08
CA ARG A 29 1.21 10.23 9.31
C ARG A 29 -0.28 10.07 9.11
N HIS A 30 -0.84 10.47 7.97
CA HIS A 30 -2.28 10.45 7.76
C HIS A 30 -2.67 9.37 6.74
N GLN A 31 -1.84 9.12 5.74
CA GLN A 31 -2.14 8.12 4.71
C GLN A 31 -2.01 6.69 5.24
N VAL A 32 -3.16 6.12 5.59
CA VAL A 32 -3.35 4.74 6.01
C VAL A 32 -4.03 3.93 4.90
N ARG A 33 -3.58 2.71 4.65
CA ARG A 33 -4.16 1.76 3.70
C ARG A 33 -4.15 0.34 4.29
N ASP A 34 -5.08 -0.49 3.83
CA ASP A 34 -5.02 -1.95 4.01
C ASP A 34 -4.22 -2.52 2.82
N PHE A 35 -3.04 -3.07 3.08
CA PHE A 35 -2.21 -3.73 2.06
C PHE A 35 -2.41 -5.24 2.17
N VAL A 36 -2.79 -5.87 1.07
CA VAL A 36 -2.99 -7.32 0.99
C VAL A 36 -1.93 -7.95 0.09
N HIS A 37 -1.45 -9.12 0.48
CA HIS A 37 -0.51 -9.88 -0.35
C HIS A 37 -1.22 -10.44 -1.59
N ILE A 38 -0.49 -10.61 -2.69
CA ILE A 38 -1.10 -11.13 -3.93
C ILE A 38 -1.61 -12.55 -3.77
N ASP A 39 -0.91 -13.38 -3.00
CA ASP A 39 -1.31 -14.77 -2.73
C ASP A 39 -2.63 -14.83 -1.93
N ASP A 40 -2.80 -13.96 -0.93
CA ASP A 40 -4.06 -13.86 -0.18
C ASP A 40 -5.21 -13.42 -1.09
N THR A 41 -4.94 -12.54 -2.05
CA THR A 41 -5.92 -12.08 -3.03
C THR A 41 -6.30 -13.20 -4.00
N ALA A 42 -5.32 -13.96 -4.50
CA ALA A 42 -5.55 -15.10 -5.37
C ALA A 42 -6.34 -16.20 -4.65
N GLU A 43 -5.94 -16.56 -3.43
CA GLU A 43 -6.63 -17.55 -2.60
C GLU A 43 -8.06 -17.11 -2.27
N GLY A 44 -8.25 -15.86 -1.85
CA GLY A 44 -9.58 -15.31 -1.56
C GLY A 44 -10.49 -15.32 -2.81
N THR A 45 -9.92 -15.05 -3.99
CA THR A 45 -10.66 -15.12 -5.26
C THR A 45 -11.06 -16.55 -5.59
N LEU A 46 -10.16 -17.52 -5.42
CA LEU A 46 -10.45 -18.94 -5.64
C LEU A 46 -11.58 -19.42 -4.71
N ARG A 47 -11.50 -19.09 -3.41
CA ARG A 47 -12.55 -19.44 -2.44
C ARG A 47 -13.89 -18.80 -2.79
N ALA A 48 -13.89 -17.53 -3.22
CA ALA A 48 -15.12 -16.86 -3.63
C ALA A 48 -15.79 -17.54 -4.83
N LEU A 49 -15.01 -18.23 -5.69
CA LEU A 49 -15.53 -18.99 -6.82
C LEU A 49 -16.03 -20.38 -6.44
N THR A 50 -15.45 -21.01 -5.42
CA THR A 50 -15.71 -22.43 -5.10
C THR A 50 -16.63 -22.64 -3.91
N GLU A 51 -16.76 -21.66 -3.02
CA GLU A 51 -17.58 -21.78 -1.81
C GLU A 51 -19.04 -21.42 -2.10
N PRO A 52 -20.01 -22.36 -1.94
CA PRO A 52 -21.43 -22.06 -2.15
C PRO A 52 -21.95 -20.89 -1.29
N ALA A 53 -21.38 -20.70 -0.10
CA ALA A 53 -21.73 -19.59 0.78
C ALA A 53 -21.37 -18.20 0.23
N ALA A 54 -20.48 -18.13 -0.77
CA ALA A 54 -20.07 -16.89 -1.42
C ALA A 54 -20.96 -16.53 -2.63
N GLU A 55 -21.87 -17.42 -3.07
CA GLU A 55 -22.71 -17.20 -4.24
C GLU A 55 -23.59 -15.95 -4.09
N GLY A 56 -23.49 -15.03 -5.07
CA GLY A 56 -24.24 -13.77 -5.06
C GLY A 56 -23.82 -12.78 -3.97
N ARG A 57 -22.68 -13.01 -3.28
CA ARG A 57 -22.20 -12.14 -2.20
C ARG A 57 -21.09 -11.20 -2.70
N THR A 58 -21.10 -9.97 -2.18
CA THR A 58 -19.94 -9.08 -2.27
C THR A 58 -19.05 -9.33 -1.07
N VAL A 59 -17.79 -9.68 -1.31
CA VAL A 59 -16.80 -9.98 -0.27
C VAL A 59 -15.58 -9.07 -0.44
N ASN A 60 -15.08 -8.50 0.65
CA ASN A 60 -13.82 -7.76 0.66
C ASN A 60 -12.67 -8.74 0.93
N ILE A 61 -11.59 -8.65 0.15
CA ILE A 61 -10.32 -9.32 0.44
C ILE A 61 -9.33 -8.26 0.91
N GLY A 62 -8.97 -8.33 2.18
CA GLY A 62 -8.08 -7.40 2.85
C GLY A 62 -7.59 -7.99 4.16
N THR A 63 -6.60 -7.36 4.78
CA THR A 63 -6.07 -7.82 6.07
C THR A 63 -6.88 -7.29 7.25
N GLY A 64 -7.68 -6.24 7.04
CA GLY A 64 -8.33 -5.48 8.12
C GLY A 64 -7.35 -4.68 8.97
N ARG A 65 -6.06 -4.64 8.60
CA ARG A 65 -5.01 -4.01 9.38
C ARG A 65 -4.63 -2.66 8.76
N PRO A 66 -4.90 -1.53 9.44
CA PRO A 66 -4.49 -0.22 8.95
C PRO A 66 -2.96 -0.11 8.97
N THR A 67 -2.36 0.18 7.82
CA THR A 67 -0.91 0.36 7.67
C THR A 67 -0.58 1.74 7.12
N THR A 68 0.32 2.46 7.77
CA THR A 68 0.74 3.80 7.32
C THR A 68 1.77 3.71 6.19
N LEU A 69 1.83 4.71 5.30
CA LEU A 69 2.92 4.80 4.32
C LEU A 69 4.30 4.88 4.97
N ARG A 70 4.38 5.48 6.17
CA ARG A 70 5.61 5.48 6.98
C ARG A 70 6.06 4.06 7.32
N THR A 71 5.15 3.22 7.82
CA THR A 71 5.45 1.81 8.10
C THR A 71 6.02 1.09 6.88
N VAL A 72 5.44 1.32 5.70
CA VAL A 72 5.95 0.73 4.45
C VAL A 72 7.36 1.24 4.12
N ALA A 73 7.61 2.55 4.24
CA ALA A 73 8.93 3.12 3.96
C ALA A 73 10.01 2.63 4.94
N ASP A 74 9.67 2.47 6.22
CA ASP A 74 10.58 1.94 7.24
C ASP A 74 10.94 0.47 6.92
N LEU A 75 9.95 -0.36 6.55
CA LEU A 75 10.19 -1.75 6.13
C LEU A 75 11.06 -1.83 4.88
N VAL A 76 10.78 -1.02 3.85
CA VAL A 76 11.61 -0.99 2.63
C VAL A 76 13.03 -0.54 2.95
N SER A 77 13.19 0.52 3.74
CA SER A 77 14.52 1.04 4.11
C SER A 77 15.36 0.01 4.89
N GLY A 78 14.70 -0.85 5.69
CA GLY A 78 15.36 -1.98 6.34
C GLY A 78 15.92 -3.04 5.37
N HIS A 79 15.31 -3.22 4.21
CA HIS A 79 15.78 -4.15 3.16
C HIS A 79 16.79 -3.52 2.21
N PHE A 80 16.85 -2.19 2.14
CA PHE A 80 17.78 -1.43 1.30
C PHE A 80 18.60 -0.43 2.15
N PRO A 81 19.67 -0.88 2.83
CA PRO A 81 20.49 -0.01 3.68
C PRO A 81 21.01 1.22 2.94
N GLY A 82 20.98 2.38 3.59
CA GLY A 82 21.36 3.67 2.98
C GLY A 82 20.23 4.41 2.26
N THR A 83 19.03 3.84 2.22
CA THR A 83 17.84 4.52 1.70
C THR A 83 17.52 5.77 2.52
N ARG A 84 17.45 6.93 1.86
CA ARG A 84 16.97 8.19 2.49
C ARG A 84 15.45 8.28 2.42
N VAL A 85 14.83 8.59 3.55
CA VAL A 85 13.39 8.93 3.63
C VAL A 85 13.25 10.44 3.82
N VAL A 86 12.43 11.07 2.97
CA VAL A 86 12.23 12.53 2.94
C VAL A 86 10.74 12.82 3.13
N GLU A 87 10.41 13.58 4.17
CA GLU A 87 9.06 14.10 4.38
C GLU A 87 8.79 15.26 3.43
N THR A 88 7.63 15.24 2.79
CA THR A 88 7.17 16.29 1.89
C THR A 88 5.76 16.74 2.31
N PRO A 89 5.43 18.04 2.17
CA PRO A 89 4.09 18.53 2.46
C PRO A 89 3.03 17.76 1.66
N MET A 90 1.84 17.61 2.23
CA MET A 90 0.71 17.03 1.52
C MET A 90 0.33 17.94 0.35
N LEU A 91 0.20 17.38 -0.86
CA LEU A 91 -0.26 18.15 -2.02
C LEU A 91 -1.71 18.61 -1.79
N PRO A 92 -2.09 19.82 -2.28
CA PRO A 92 -3.47 20.28 -2.26
C PRO A 92 -4.40 19.24 -2.91
N GLY A 93 -5.45 18.81 -2.21
CA GLY A 93 -6.39 17.77 -2.67
C GLY A 93 -6.05 16.32 -2.26
N GLY A 94 -4.97 16.11 -1.51
CA GLY A 94 -4.65 14.79 -0.94
C GLY A 94 -5.68 14.33 0.10
N VAL A 95 -6.29 13.16 -0.11
CA VAL A 95 -7.16 12.54 0.90
C VAL A 95 -6.33 11.95 2.04
N ALA A 96 -6.46 12.57 3.21
CA ALA A 96 -5.71 12.20 4.41
C ALA A 96 -6.17 10.88 5.03
N ARG A 97 -7.38 10.38 4.76
CA ARG A 97 -7.90 9.16 5.40
C ARG A 97 -8.95 8.49 4.51
N TYR A 98 -8.75 7.22 4.17
CA TYR A 98 -9.83 6.33 3.75
C TYR A 98 -9.86 5.21 4.78
N VAL A 99 -10.83 5.26 5.68
CA VAL A 99 -11.19 4.12 6.53
C VAL A 99 -12.60 3.78 6.13
N ARG A 100 -12.81 2.57 5.62
CA ARG A 100 -14.14 2.01 5.46
C ARG A 100 -14.26 0.86 6.43
#